data_AF-A0A3C1DDH4-F1
#
_entry.id   AF-A0A3C1DDH4-F1
#
_cell.length_a   1.000
_cell.length_b   1.000
_cell.length_c   1.000
_cell.angle_alpha   90.00
_cell.angle_beta   90.00
_cell.angle_gamma   90.00
#
_symmetry.space_group_name_H-M   'P 1'
#
loop_
_entity.id
_entity.type
_entity.pdbx_description
1 polymer ?
#
loop_
_entity_poly.entity_id
_entity_poly.type
_entity_poly.pdbx_seq_one_letter_code
_entity_poly.pdbx_strand_id
1 'polypeptide(L)'
;MSVDELVSPDQLRGLSYETASLYGMPHIGCKYTSENINATAFDADDYRRCACCGKSGVPHNRHHEPPRSKGTFLLETPMGKFVLLPALIDLCGSGTTGCHGQRHRNNLKIRWKWDSPEFERKWWNGYFLSRPWHKPNGSWLWDYGCYIFEHAGRVWAYRGRP
;
A
#
# COMPACT_ATOMS: atom_id res chain seq x y z
N MET A 1 -10.79 -8.55 -21.29
CA MET A 1 -10.30 -7.20 -21.00
C MET A 1 -9.03 -7.33 -20.19
N SER A 2 -7.89 -7.02 -20.79
CA SER A 2 -6.61 -6.99 -20.08
C SER A 2 -6.53 -5.74 -19.20
N VAL A 3 -5.66 -5.77 -18.20
CA VAL A 3 -5.38 -4.61 -17.33
C VAL A 3 -4.87 -3.40 -18.09
N ASP A 4 -4.25 -3.61 -19.26
CA ASP A 4 -3.72 -2.55 -20.12
C ASP A 4 -4.83 -1.69 -20.78
N GLU A 5 -6.08 -2.15 -20.79
CA GLU A 5 -7.24 -1.36 -21.26
C GLU A 5 -7.88 -0.54 -20.13
N LEU A 6 -7.48 -0.75 -18.86
CA LEU A 6 -8.19 -0.21 -17.68
C LEU A 6 -7.62 1.09 -17.15
N VAL A 7 -6.32 1.33 -17.34
CA VAL A 7 -5.62 2.49 -16.77
C VAL A 7 -4.84 3.18 -17.88
N SER A 8 -5.14 4.46 -18.12
CA SER A 8 -4.41 5.22 -19.15
C SER A 8 -3.01 5.62 -18.65
N PRO A 9 -2.02 5.78 -19.54
CA PRO A 9 -0.71 6.32 -19.17
C PRO A 9 -0.77 7.69 -18.47
N ASP A 10 -1.69 8.55 -18.89
CA ASP A 10 -1.91 9.87 -18.27
C ASP A 10 -2.35 9.73 -16.81
N GLN A 11 -3.22 8.76 -16.54
CA GLN A 11 -3.71 8.48 -15.20
C GLN A 11 -2.59 7.98 -14.27
N LEU A 12 -1.57 7.31 -14.80
CA LEU A 12 -0.39 6.87 -14.06
C LEU A 12 0.61 8.00 -13.76
N ARG A 13 0.48 9.16 -14.41
CA ARG A 13 1.31 10.35 -14.19
C ARG A 13 2.82 10.08 -14.23
N GLY A 14 3.25 9.24 -15.18
CA GLY A 14 4.66 8.87 -15.37
C GLY A 14 5.20 7.83 -14.38
N LEU A 15 4.35 7.25 -13.53
CA LEU A 15 4.69 6.09 -12.70
C LEU A 15 4.41 4.78 -13.45
N SER A 16 5.06 3.68 -13.03
CA SER A 16 4.62 2.35 -13.43
C SER A 16 3.28 2.02 -12.75
N TYR A 17 2.48 1.16 -13.39
CA TYR A 17 1.26 0.61 -12.78
C TYR A 17 1.54 0.02 -11.39
N GLU A 18 2.62 -0.76 -11.25
CA GLU A 18 3.02 -1.37 -9.98
C GLU A 18 3.26 -0.33 -8.88
N THR A 19 3.92 0.78 -9.20
CA THR A 19 4.17 1.86 -8.24
C THR A 19 2.88 2.60 -7.90
N ALA A 20 2.08 2.93 -8.93
CA ALA A 20 0.86 3.70 -8.77
C ALA A 20 -0.21 2.92 -7.96
N SER A 21 -0.26 1.60 -8.13
CA SER A 21 -1.18 0.68 -7.43
C SER A 21 -0.98 0.59 -5.91
N LEU A 22 0.12 1.13 -5.39
CA LEU A 22 0.42 1.12 -3.95
C LEU A 22 -0.08 2.40 -3.24
N TYR A 23 -0.45 3.43 -4.01
CA TYR A 23 -1.05 4.63 -3.45
C TYR A 23 -2.50 4.40 -3.03
N GLY A 24 -2.88 4.94 -1.87
CA GLY A 24 -4.23 4.82 -1.33
C GLY A 24 -4.57 3.42 -0.79
N MET A 25 -3.63 2.48 -0.79
CA MET A 25 -3.82 1.13 -0.25
C MET A 25 -3.76 1.13 1.29
N PRO A 26 -4.39 0.15 1.98
CA PRO A 26 -4.49 0.16 3.43
C PRO A 26 -3.10 0.03 4.07
N HIS A 27 -2.96 0.61 5.25
CA HIS A 27 -1.74 0.49 6.05
C HIS A 27 -1.68 -0.85 6.79
N ILE A 28 -0.47 -1.25 7.21
CA ILE A 28 -0.24 -2.44 8.05
C ILE A 28 0.47 -2.01 9.33
N GLY A 29 -0.23 -2.09 10.47
CA GLY A 29 0.31 -1.83 11.81
C GLY A 29 0.79 -0.39 12.05
N CYS A 30 0.41 0.53 11.17
CA CYS A 30 0.88 1.90 11.10
C CYS A 30 -0.23 2.80 10.59
N LYS A 31 -0.12 4.10 10.86
CA LYS A 31 -1.06 5.11 10.35
C LYS A 31 -0.39 6.46 10.14
N TYR A 32 -0.98 7.28 9.28
CA TYR A 32 -0.74 8.71 9.31
C TYR A 32 -1.50 9.34 10.48
N THR A 33 -0.89 10.32 11.16
CA THR A 33 -1.53 11.08 12.25
C THR A 33 -2.06 12.43 11.79
N SER A 34 -1.78 12.81 10.54
CA SER A 34 -2.36 13.97 9.86
C SER A 34 -2.25 13.77 8.35
N GLU A 35 -2.67 14.74 7.55
CA GLU A 35 -2.51 14.71 6.09
C GLU A 35 -1.05 14.89 5.63
N ASN A 36 -0.11 15.06 6.57
CA ASN A 36 1.31 15.16 6.27
C ASN A 36 1.95 13.77 6.15
N ILE A 37 2.57 13.48 5.01
CA ILE A 37 3.28 12.22 4.72
C ILE A 37 4.41 11.88 5.72
N ASN A 38 4.88 12.85 6.51
CA ASN A 38 5.89 12.64 7.55
C ASN A 38 5.29 12.31 8.91
N ALA A 39 4.03 12.65 9.14
CA ALA A 39 3.35 12.49 10.42
C ALA A 39 2.80 11.07 10.49
N THR A 40 3.60 10.13 10.99
CA THR A 40 3.26 8.71 11.06
C THR A 40 3.38 8.18 12.47
N ALA A 41 2.53 7.22 12.83
CA ALA A 41 2.56 6.49 14.09
C ALA A 41 2.42 5.00 13.82
N PHE A 42 2.86 4.18 14.78
CA PHE A 42 2.41 2.79 14.83
C PHE A 42 0.98 2.75 15.37
N ASP A 43 0.24 1.72 15.00
CA ASP A 43 -1.03 1.43 15.67
C ASP A 43 -0.77 1.03 17.13
N ALA A 44 -1.73 1.33 18.00
CA ALA A 44 -1.66 0.99 19.42
C ALA A 44 -1.96 -0.51 19.61
N ASP A 45 -0.97 -1.36 19.36
CA ASP A 45 -1.01 -2.80 19.68
C ASP A 45 0.31 -3.19 20.37
N ASP A 46 0.20 -3.78 21.57
CA ASP A 46 1.35 -4.25 22.36
C ASP A 46 2.11 -5.40 21.68
N TYR A 47 1.51 -6.04 20.66
CA TYR A 47 2.09 -7.16 19.93
C TYR A 47 2.36 -6.84 18.46
N ARG A 48 3.11 -5.75 18.20
CA ARG A 48 3.62 -5.42 16.86
C ARG A 48 4.37 -6.60 16.23
N ARG A 49 3.98 -6.95 15.01
CA ARG A 49 4.58 -8.02 14.19
C ARG A 49 4.91 -7.48 12.82
N CYS A 50 6.11 -7.79 12.33
CA CYS A 50 6.54 -7.42 10.99
C CYS A 50 5.56 -8.00 9.95
N ALA A 51 5.02 -7.14 9.08
CA ALA A 51 4.07 -7.55 8.03
C ALA A 51 4.64 -8.62 7.10
N CYS A 52 5.96 -8.60 6.90
CA CYS A 52 6.66 -9.56 6.05
C CYS A 52 6.94 -10.88 6.78
N CYS A 53 7.67 -10.88 7.89
CA CYS A 53 8.19 -12.11 8.51
C CYS A 53 7.51 -12.51 9.82
N GLY A 54 6.55 -11.73 10.32
CA GLY A 54 5.82 -12.00 11.56
C GLY A 54 6.60 -11.82 12.86
N LYS A 55 7.92 -11.53 12.81
CA LYS A 55 8.74 -11.29 14.00
C LYS A 55 8.18 -10.14 14.84
N SER A 56 8.16 -10.34 16.16
CA SER A 56 7.85 -9.34 17.19
C SER A 56 9.06 -9.17 18.13
N GLY A 57 9.02 -8.16 19.01
CA GLY A 57 10.07 -7.93 20.03
C GLY A 57 11.41 -7.45 19.46
N VAL A 58 11.45 -7.07 18.19
CA VAL A 58 12.63 -6.50 17.51
C VAL A 58 12.34 -5.05 17.12
N PRO A 59 13.35 -4.24 16.76
CA PRO A 59 13.12 -2.89 16.25
C PRO A 59 12.30 -2.91 14.95
N HIS A 60 11.31 -2.02 14.84
CA HIS A 60 10.38 -1.90 13.72
C HIS A 60 10.41 -0.49 13.14
N ASN A 61 10.00 -0.36 11.88
CA ASN A 61 9.91 0.91 11.19
C ASN A 61 8.70 0.97 10.25
N ARG A 62 8.21 2.19 10.05
CA ARG A 62 7.10 2.52 9.14
C ARG A 62 7.69 2.71 7.75
N HIS A 63 7.56 1.71 6.89
CA HIS A 63 8.04 1.79 5.52
C HIS A 63 6.96 2.40 4.61
N HIS A 64 7.30 3.46 3.88
CA HIS A 64 6.43 4.03 2.86
C HIS A 64 6.51 3.21 1.58
N GLU A 65 5.36 2.73 1.11
CA GLU A 65 5.23 1.97 -0.12
C GLU A 65 4.15 2.65 -1.02
N PRO A 66 4.55 3.33 -2.10
CA PRO A 66 5.91 3.49 -2.61
C PRO A 66 6.75 4.51 -1.80
N PRO A 67 8.07 4.65 -2.08
CA PRO A 67 8.96 5.48 -1.27
C PRO A 67 8.49 6.93 -1.14
N ARG A 68 8.64 7.48 0.08
CA ARG A 68 8.26 8.87 0.43
C ARG A 68 8.75 9.94 -0.55
N SER A 69 9.93 9.77 -1.15
CA SER A 69 10.49 10.71 -2.13
C SER A 69 9.64 10.89 -3.39
N LYS A 70 8.71 9.96 -3.66
CA LYS A 70 7.73 10.09 -4.75
C LYS A 70 6.52 10.96 -4.39
N GLY A 71 6.43 11.45 -3.15
CA GLY A 71 5.35 12.34 -2.72
C GLY A 71 3.99 11.67 -2.74
N THR A 72 2.94 12.46 -2.98
CA THR A 72 1.55 12.00 -3.12
C THR A 72 1.21 11.72 -4.58
N PHE A 73 0.15 10.95 -4.80
CA PHE A 73 -0.34 10.63 -6.14
C PHE A 73 -1.73 11.23 -6.35
N LEU A 74 -1.91 11.97 -7.44
CA LEU A 74 -3.22 12.50 -7.84
C LEU A 74 -3.84 11.53 -8.83
N LEU A 75 -4.83 10.78 -8.39
CA LEU A 75 -5.64 9.92 -9.25
C LEU A 75 -6.76 10.74 -9.86
N GLU A 76 -6.67 11.03 -11.15
CA GLU A 76 -7.74 11.68 -11.91
C GLU A 76 -8.60 10.62 -12.60
N THR A 77 -9.91 10.71 -12.42
CA THR A 77 -10.88 9.73 -12.93
C THR A 77 -12.13 10.44 -13.44
N PRO A 78 -13.00 9.77 -14.21
CA PRO A 78 -14.32 10.31 -14.54
C PRO A 78 -15.18 10.65 -13.31
N MET A 79 -14.89 10.06 -12.14
CA MET A 79 -15.63 10.29 -10.90
C MET A 79 -15.02 11.36 -9.98
N GLY A 80 -13.94 12.01 -10.41
CA GLY A 80 -13.29 13.09 -9.67
C GLY A 80 -11.79 12.90 -9.52
N LYS A 81 -11.19 13.80 -8.73
CA LYS A 81 -9.76 13.85 -8.46
C LYS A 81 -9.51 13.48 -7.00
N PHE A 82 -8.62 12.51 -6.78
CA PHE A 82 -8.36 11.97 -5.46
C PHE A 82 -6.86 12.03 -5.15
N VAL A 83 -6.49 12.69 -4.05
CA VAL A 83 -5.11 12.69 -3.55
C VAL A 83 -4.90 11.44 -2.72
N LEU A 84 -3.96 10.61 -3.14
CA LEU A 84 -3.64 9.33 -2.53
C LEU A 84 -2.26 9.39 -1.87
N LEU A 85 -2.16 8.89 -0.64
CA LEU A 85 -0.91 8.77 0.10
C LEU A 85 -0.31 7.38 -0.10
N PRO A 86 1.04 7.25 -0.06
CA PRO A 86 1.67 5.93 0.01
C PRO A 86 1.15 5.12 1.18
N ALA A 87 1.02 3.82 1.00
CA ALA A 87 0.76 2.92 2.10
C ALA A 87 1.92 2.94 3.10
N LEU A 88 1.61 2.70 4.37
CA LEU A 88 2.57 2.51 5.45
C LEU A 88 2.56 1.05 5.86
N ILE A 89 3.72 0.42 5.90
CA ILE A 89 3.85 -0.99 6.23
C ILE A 89 4.85 -1.15 7.38
N ASP A 90 4.40 -1.75 8.48
CA ASP A 90 5.27 -2.11 9.60
C ASP A 90 6.23 -3.24 9.19
N LEU A 91 7.52 -2.92 9.09
CA LEU A 91 8.57 -3.89 8.82
C LEU A 91 9.61 -3.87 9.94
N CYS A 92 10.10 -5.06 10.31
CA CYS A 92 11.24 -5.16 11.23
C CYS A 92 12.53 -4.65 10.58
N GLY A 93 13.41 -4.13 11.44
CA GLY A 93 14.69 -3.54 11.08
C GLY A 93 14.63 -2.05 10.73
N SER A 94 15.79 -1.50 10.43
CA SER A 94 16.01 -0.13 9.96
C SER A 94 16.56 -0.16 8.53
N GLY A 95 16.78 0.99 7.88
CA GLY A 95 17.05 1.10 6.42
C GLY A 95 18.05 0.11 5.77
N THR A 96 18.92 -0.57 6.52
CA THR A 96 19.84 -1.61 6.02
C THR A 96 19.66 -3.00 6.64
N THR A 97 18.77 -3.17 7.62
CA THR A 97 18.58 -4.41 8.40
C THR A 97 17.13 -4.89 8.37
N GLY A 98 16.91 -6.16 8.69
CA GLY A 98 15.57 -6.75 8.71
C GLY A 98 14.84 -6.70 7.36
N CYS A 99 13.53 -6.92 7.38
CA CYS A 99 12.69 -6.88 6.18
C CYS A 99 12.66 -5.48 5.54
N HIS A 100 12.77 -4.42 6.37
CA HIS A 100 12.88 -3.05 5.88
C HIS A 100 14.11 -2.87 4.99
N GLY A 101 15.28 -3.32 5.45
CA GLY A 101 16.51 -3.29 4.64
C GLY A 101 16.43 -4.14 3.37
N GLN A 102 15.76 -5.30 3.43
CA GLN A 102 15.55 -6.13 2.22
C GLN A 102 14.67 -5.41 1.19
N ARG A 103 13.69 -4.62 1.62
CA ARG A 103 12.86 -3.83 0.71
C ARG A 103 13.66 -2.73 0.01
N HIS A 104 14.53 -2.01 0.72
CA HIS A 104 15.42 -0.99 0.12
C HIS A 104 16.42 -1.59 -0.89
N ARG A 105 16.81 -2.85 -0.69
CA ARG A 105 17.70 -3.58 -1.62
C ARG A 105 16.95 -4.26 -2.77
N ASN A 106 15.64 -4.07 -2.88
CA ASN A 106 14.76 -4.76 -3.84
C ASN A 106 14.77 -6.30 -3.73
N ASN A 107 15.23 -6.86 -2.60
CA ASN A 107 15.16 -8.29 -2.32
C ASN A 107 13.79 -8.72 -1.78
N LEU A 108 13.05 -7.77 -1.20
CA LEU A 108 11.65 -7.93 -0.81
C LEU A 108 10.80 -7.10 -1.77
N LYS A 109 9.87 -7.74 -2.47
CA LYS A 109 8.84 -7.06 -3.28
C LYS A 109 7.53 -7.03 -2.53
N ILE A 110 6.81 -5.92 -2.65
CA ILE A 110 5.49 -5.72 -2.05
C ILE A 110 4.59 -5.19 -3.17
N ARG A 111 3.43 -5.80 -3.34
CA ARG A 111 2.41 -5.34 -4.30
C ARG A 111 1.02 -5.55 -3.72
N TRP A 112 0.08 -4.68 -4.10
CA TRP A 112 -1.33 -4.96 -3.87
C TRP A 112 -1.85 -5.94 -4.93
N LYS A 113 -2.72 -6.86 -4.53
CA LYS A 113 -3.45 -7.76 -5.41
C LYS A 113 -4.93 -7.64 -5.09
N TRP A 114 -5.70 -7.19 -6.07
CA TRP A 114 -7.15 -7.21 -6.03
C TRP A 114 -7.66 -8.65 -6.09
N ASP A 115 -8.74 -8.93 -5.36
CA ASP A 115 -9.39 -10.24 -5.36
C ASP A 115 -10.15 -10.51 -6.67
N SER A 116 -10.52 -9.45 -7.40
CA SER A 116 -11.07 -9.56 -8.75
C SER A 116 -10.64 -8.39 -9.64
N PRO A 117 -10.56 -8.59 -10.97
CA PRO A 117 -10.34 -7.49 -11.92
C PRO A 117 -11.44 -6.43 -11.87
N GLU A 118 -12.64 -6.76 -11.38
CA GLU A 118 -13.71 -5.77 -11.21
C GLU A 118 -13.41 -4.76 -10.10
N PHE A 119 -12.82 -5.20 -8.99
CA PHE A 119 -12.44 -4.31 -7.90
C PHE A 119 -11.31 -3.39 -8.31
N GLU A 120 -10.35 -3.93 -9.06
CA GLU A 120 -9.31 -3.13 -9.70
C GLU A 120 -9.90 -2.03 -10.59
N ARG A 121 -10.86 -2.38 -11.47
CA ARG A 121 -11.58 -1.39 -12.30
C ARG A 121 -12.27 -0.33 -11.46
N LYS A 122 -12.96 -0.74 -10.38
CA LYS A 122 -13.68 0.17 -9.48
C LYS A 122 -12.75 1.11 -8.71
N TRP A 123 -11.51 0.69 -8.46
CA TRP A 123 -10.48 1.57 -7.90
C TRP A 123 -10.04 2.61 -8.93
N TRP A 124 -9.58 2.13 -10.10
CA TRP A 124 -9.01 2.99 -11.13
C TRP A 124 -10.04 3.94 -11.78
N ASN A 125 -11.30 3.56 -11.90
CA ASN A 125 -12.33 4.48 -12.41
C ASN A 125 -12.88 5.45 -11.35
N GLY A 126 -12.39 5.36 -10.10
CA GLY A 126 -12.82 6.22 -8.99
C GLY A 126 -14.13 5.80 -8.32
N TYR A 127 -14.76 4.69 -8.71
CA TYR A 127 -16.02 4.20 -8.13
C TYR A 127 -15.93 3.98 -6.63
N PHE A 128 -14.84 3.38 -6.14
CA PHE A 128 -14.71 3.22 -4.70
C PHE A 128 -14.54 4.55 -3.99
N LEU A 129 -13.69 5.44 -4.52
CA LEU A 129 -13.33 6.71 -3.89
C LEU A 129 -14.44 7.77 -3.94
N SER A 130 -15.39 7.63 -4.86
CA SER A 130 -16.58 8.49 -4.93
C SER A 130 -17.60 8.20 -3.82
N ARG A 131 -17.46 7.08 -3.08
CA ARG A 131 -18.36 6.75 -1.98
C ARG A 131 -17.97 7.55 -0.72
N PRO A 132 -18.91 8.25 -0.05
CA PRO A 132 -18.60 9.13 1.07
C PRO A 132 -17.83 8.47 2.23
N TRP A 133 -18.09 7.18 2.47
CA TRP A 133 -17.49 6.37 3.54
C TRP A 133 -16.19 5.66 3.15
N HIS A 134 -15.81 5.65 1.88
CA HIS A 134 -14.57 5.03 1.42
C HIS A 134 -13.44 6.05 1.33
N LYS A 135 -12.71 6.21 2.43
CA LYS A 135 -11.49 7.02 2.44
C LYS A 135 -10.30 6.23 1.87
N PRO A 136 -9.38 6.88 1.13
CA PRO A 136 -8.08 6.29 0.80
C PRO A 136 -7.38 5.73 2.04
N ASN A 137 -6.56 4.70 1.85
CA ASN A 137 -5.82 4.01 2.90
C ASN A 137 -6.70 3.38 4.00
N GLY A 138 -8.02 3.34 3.81
CA GLY A 138 -8.96 2.77 4.76
C GLY A 138 -8.91 1.24 4.81
N SER A 139 -9.20 0.67 5.99
CA SER A 139 -9.23 -0.78 6.22
C SER A 139 -10.28 -1.53 5.39
N TRP A 140 -11.34 -0.86 4.93
CA TRP A 140 -12.36 -1.44 4.05
C TRP A 140 -11.78 -2.05 2.76
N LEU A 141 -10.59 -1.62 2.33
CA LEU A 141 -9.90 -2.18 1.17
C LEU A 141 -9.51 -3.66 1.35
N TRP A 142 -9.37 -4.14 2.58
CA TRP A 142 -9.07 -5.55 2.86
C TRP A 142 -10.18 -6.51 2.40
N ASP A 143 -11.40 -6.03 2.22
CA ASP A 143 -12.52 -6.81 1.69
C ASP A 143 -12.39 -7.06 0.17
N TYR A 144 -11.48 -6.35 -0.51
CA TYR A 144 -11.36 -6.34 -1.97
C TYR A 144 -9.98 -6.79 -2.48
N GLY A 145 -9.05 -7.09 -1.58
CA GLY A 145 -7.70 -7.49 -1.96
C GLY A 145 -6.76 -7.72 -0.78
N CYS A 146 -5.49 -7.91 -1.11
CA CYS A 146 -4.44 -8.19 -0.14
C CYS A 146 -3.09 -7.69 -0.63
N TYR A 147 -2.12 -7.54 0.28
CA TYR A 147 -0.73 -7.40 -0.15
C TYR A 147 -0.13 -8.77 -0.44
N ILE A 148 0.68 -8.83 -1.48
CA ILE A 148 1.54 -9.96 -1.79
C ILE A 148 2.98 -9.54 -1.48
N PHE A 149 3.64 -10.33 -0.65
CA PHE A 149 5.05 -10.20 -0.34
C PHE A 149 5.81 -11.31 -1.08
N GLU A 150 6.94 -10.95 -1.68
CA GLU A 150 7.87 -11.89 -2.33
C GLU A 150 9.28 -11.64 -1.82
N HIS A 151 9.88 -12.65 -1.20
CA HIS A 151 11.24 -12.58 -0.66
C HIS A 151 11.89 -13.96 -0.64
N ALA A 152 13.15 -14.05 -1.09
CA ALA A 152 13.92 -15.30 -1.12
C ALA A 152 13.17 -16.47 -1.80
N GLY A 153 12.50 -16.20 -2.93
CA GLY A 153 11.74 -17.19 -3.69
C GLY A 153 10.41 -17.63 -3.05
N ARG A 154 10.04 -17.07 -1.90
CA ARG A 154 8.75 -17.33 -1.24
C ARG A 154 7.78 -16.20 -1.55
N VAL A 155 6.52 -16.57 -1.79
CA VAL A 155 5.41 -15.64 -2.02
C VAL A 155 4.30 -15.94 -1.02
N TRP A 156 3.79 -14.92 -0.35
CA TRP A 156 2.65 -15.08 0.55
C TRP A 156 1.76 -13.83 0.56
N ALA A 157 0.51 -14.00 0.97
CA ALA A 157 -0.46 -12.93 1.09
C ALA A 157 -0.57 -12.43 2.53
N TYR A 158 -0.71 -11.11 2.69
CA TYR A 158 -1.16 -10.46 3.91
C TYR A 158 -2.57 -9.93 3.65
N ARG A 159 -3.56 -10.58 4.26
CA ARG A 159 -4.93 -10.08 4.38
C ARG A 159 -5.00 -9.43 5.75
N GLY A 160 -5.43 -8.17 5.81
CA GLY A 160 -5.60 -7.43 7.08
C GLY A 160 -6.34 -8.27 8.11
N ARG A 161 -6.06 -8.03 9.40
CA ARG A 161 -6.86 -8.68 10.45
C ARG A 161 -8.30 -8.16 10.36
N PRO A 162 -9.32 -9.01 10.56
CA PRO A 162 -10.66 -8.54 10.86
C PRO A 162 -10.67 -7.66 12.12
#